data_AF-A0A9W8JAM1-F1
#
_entry.id   AF-A0A9W8JAM1-F1
#
_cell.length_a   1.000
_cell.length_b   1.000
_cell.length_c   1.000
_cell.angle_alpha   90.00
_cell.angle_beta   90.00
_cell.angle_gamma   90.00
#
_symmetry.space_group_name_H-M   'P 1'
#
loop_
_entity.id
_entity.type
_entity.pdbx_description
1 polymer ?
#
loop_
_entity_poly.entity_id
_entity_poly.type
_entity_poly.pdbx_seq_one_letter_code
_entity_poly.pdbx_strand_id
1 'polypeptide(L)'
;MFRAAKGCSSLIYPGGSRTYATTTSHGRRRRHIPKTASEWVEPRSAPNSGGRNSKKRVLNRIYPIIESLDPEQLTPSGFIRISSHTTRIVPRFGSSAPRQALHYGGTLPFPKGSSGFLYFHRPNPCPNVAFGSLRFRIVPRPDPRLFEAGHDLMMKSTGKPWGIHLASLKSLRPFQHIYQKLMQDGIITQADDLKLTQMLASAKDVRLERQHKSVLESILDTFSVDFSKRRRNFLVLDSTTIYKLDISAVWTRNRTPEGKLDYQSWYSGTYICAMFDCVSLTILATGVGLLSTFEQDKLKPSDYCDISLQSCVKLSSATPFGKTLEPSNIRYGWSRGSLKPYPFPPRTKGFFYYRRNMVLDSIVDEETGEEVLTGYPTHVAAGQLRFRVVPDPLPSSPEMFDYGSDLMMEDGLRPWNIHALAMQRRQECHTLYDSIVPPQRTQPHRGIPRTLPPEREIPQRHLLQNSVQLILLDPDCVTKIALRHILSIQPRTRSEIRESGHDQSVYSGKALVRFELVNVTRKNNVPSIRLAIRILQWIEPPDSDASDTLPVQQEGELLKKCDPKTLEERVWTKKSFVDFLPPASVQMLFDAYPNSETVTLGRLKSNRVSVQEEKV
;
A
#
# COMPACT_ATOMS: atom_id res chain seq x y z
N MET A 1 -66.99 8.16 28.47
CA MET A 1 -66.34 7.52 27.30
C MET A 1 -66.84 8.20 26.04
N PHE A 2 -66.06 9.11 25.43
CA PHE A 2 -66.18 9.49 24.01
C PHE A 2 -64.94 10.26 23.56
N ARG A 3 -64.60 10.09 22.28
CA ARG A 3 -63.45 10.64 21.54
C ARG A 3 -63.54 12.15 21.28
N ALA A 4 -62.34 12.75 21.18
CA ALA A 4 -61.86 13.77 20.24
C ALA A 4 -62.68 15.06 19.99
N ALA A 5 -62.03 16.24 20.16
CA ALA A 5 -61.61 17.13 19.05
C ALA A 5 -61.09 18.49 19.55
N LYS A 6 -60.07 18.99 18.84
CA LYS A 6 -59.74 20.37 18.42
C LYS A 6 -60.03 21.56 19.35
N GLY A 7 -59.00 22.39 19.52
CA GLY A 7 -59.13 23.83 19.80
C GLY A 7 -57.92 24.60 19.27
N CYS A 8 -58.06 25.20 18.08
CA CYS A 8 -57.26 26.36 17.66
C CYS A 8 -57.82 27.60 18.34
N SER A 9 -56.97 28.56 18.73
CA SER A 9 -57.06 29.99 18.34
C SER A 9 -56.07 30.86 19.12
N SER A 10 -55.69 31.95 18.45
CA SER A 10 -55.21 33.25 18.94
C SER A 10 -53.70 33.48 19.11
N LEU A 11 -53.12 34.65 18.80
CA LEU A 11 -53.53 35.89 18.10
C LEU A 11 -52.23 36.72 17.90
N ILE A 12 -52.13 37.43 16.77
CA ILE A 12 -51.63 38.83 16.61
C ILE A 12 -50.12 39.19 16.81
N TYR A 13 -49.55 39.69 15.70
CA TYR A 13 -48.35 40.55 15.49
C TYR A 13 -48.43 41.90 16.25
N PRO A 14 -47.36 42.72 16.48
CA PRO A 14 -46.43 43.13 15.40
C PRO A 14 -44.99 43.55 15.79
N GLY A 15 -44.16 43.69 14.74
CA GLY A 15 -43.42 44.92 14.46
C GLY A 15 -42.12 45.20 15.21
N GLY A 16 -41.00 45.25 14.47
CA GLY A 16 -39.75 45.79 15.01
C GLY A 16 -38.59 45.78 14.02
N SER A 17 -38.67 46.57 12.95
CA SER A 17 -37.50 46.98 12.16
C SER A 17 -36.63 47.95 12.96
N ARG A 18 -35.31 47.77 12.97
CA ARG A 18 -34.35 48.89 13.04
C ARG A 18 -32.98 48.52 12.47
N THR A 19 -32.59 49.38 11.53
CA THR A 19 -31.31 49.55 10.85
C THR A 19 -30.25 50.26 11.71
N TYR A 20 -29.09 50.52 11.09
CA TYR A 20 -27.92 51.35 11.49
C TYR A 20 -26.81 50.58 12.21
N ALA A 21 -25.53 50.81 11.97
CA ALA A 21 -24.78 51.55 10.96
C ALA A 21 -23.31 51.14 11.10
N THR A 22 -22.54 51.33 10.04
CA THR A 22 -21.08 51.35 10.00
C THR A 22 -20.49 52.49 10.84
N THR A 23 -19.35 52.28 11.52
CA THR A 23 -18.14 53.15 11.44
C THR A 23 -16.98 52.69 12.37
N THR A 24 -15.82 52.48 11.72
CA THR A 24 -14.44 52.90 12.06
C THR A 24 -13.84 52.82 13.48
N SER A 25 -12.69 52.13 13.53
CA SER A 25 -11.35 52.68 13.86
C SER A 25 -10.58 52.15 15.09
N HIS A 26 -9.31 51.81 14.80
CA HIS A 26 -8.07 52.04 15.56
C HIS A 26 -7.79 51.27 16.87
N GLY A 27 -6.62 50.61 16.91
CA GLY A 27 -6.05 50.11 18.17
C GLY A 27 -4.84 49.18 18.04
N ARG A 28 -3.77 49.58 17.33
CA ARG A 28 -2.46 48.88 17.35
C ARG A 28 -1.86 48.96 18.77
N ARG A 29 -1.85 47.87 19.54
CA ARG A 29 -1.10 47.76 20.80
C ARG A 29 0.35 47.30 20.54
N ARG A 30 1.29 48.23 20.66
CA ARG A 30 2.73 48.00 20.86
C ARG A 30 2.95 47.43 22.27
N ARG A 31 3.75 46.38 22.41
CA ARG A 31 4.29 45.93 23.70
C ARG A 31 5.61 46.64 23.97
N HIS A 32 5.67 47.30 25.12
CA HIS A 32 6.88 47.81 25.75
C HIS A 32 7.70 46.65 26.34
N ILE A 33 9.02 46.72 26.18
CA ILE A 33 10.02 45.97 26.95
C ILE A 33 10.93 47.03 27.59
N PRO A 34 11.23 46.97 28.90
CA PRO A 34 12.14 47.92 29.52
C PRO A 34 13.60 47.53 29.31
N LYS A 35 14.44 48.56 29.12
CA LYS A 35 15.91 48.49 29.13
C LYS A 35 16.42 48.72 30.54
N THR A 36 17.44 47.98 30.93
CA THR A 36 18.47 48.40 31.91
C THR A 36 19.84 48.27 31.25
N ALA A 37 20.69 49.25 31.52
CA ALA A 37 21.98 49.49 30.89
C ALA A 37 23.14 49.24 31.86
N SER A 38 24.28 48.83 31.31
CA SER A 38 25.65 49.28 31.63
C SER A 38 26.58 48.50 30.70
N GLU A 39 27.18 49.13 29.68
CA GLU A 39 28.34 50.02 29.73
C GLU A 39 29.64 49.22 29.59
N TRP A 40 30.20 49.22 28.37
CA TRP A 40 31.63 49.29 28.08
C TRP A 40 31.80 49.79 26.63
N VAL A 41 32.58 50.86 26.48
CA VAL A 41 32.95 51.63 25.27
C VAL A 41 34.39 51.18 24.94
N GLU A 42 34.78 50.77 23.73
CA GLU A 42 35.18 51.51 22.51
C GLU A 42 35.95 50.52 21.56
N PRO A 43 36.44 50.85 20.33
CA PRO A 43 35.98 51.77 19.30
C PRO A 43 35.59 51.05 17.99
N ARG A 44 34.93 51.83 17.11
CA ARG A 44 34.44 51.45 15.78
C ARG A 44 35.55 51.51 14.73
N SER A 45 35.57 50.51 13.84
CA SER A 45 36.05 50.62 12.47
C SER A 45 34.89 50.33 11.51
N ALA A 46 34.72 51.23 10.53
CA ALA A 46 33.59 51.31 9.59
C ALA A 46 33.48 50.10 8.62
N PRO A 47 32.33 49.94 7.92
CA PRO A 47 31.97 48.70 7.24
C PRO A 47 32.49 48.67 5.80
N ASN A 48 33.17 47.58 5.43
CA ASN A 48 33.39 47.26 4.02
C ASN A 48 32.23 46.40 3.51
N SER A 49 31.35 47.04 2.76
CA SER A 49 30.35 46.43 1.90
C SER A 49 31.04 45.68 0.76
N GLY A 50 30.92 44.36 0.70
CA GLY A 50 31.36 43.61 -0.48
C GLY A 50 31.40 42.10 -0.29
N GLY A 51 30.53 41.39 -1.01
CA GLY A 51 30.70 39.96 -1.28
C GLY A 51 29.74 39.05 -0.51
N ARG A 52 28.49 38.97 -0.96
CA ARG A 52 27.64 37.78 -0.77
C ARG A 52 28.21 36.61 -1.60
N ASN A 53 29.39 36.13 -1.23
CA ASN A 53 29.80 34.77 -1.56
C ASN A 53 29.27 33.89 -0.44
N SER A 54 28.02 33.46 -0.57
CA SER A 54 27.49 32.30 0.13
C SER A 54 28.34 31.10 -0.27
N LYS A 55 29.49 30.94 0.40
CA LYS A 55 30.29 29.72 0.40
C LYS A 55 29.32 28.61 0.74
N LYS A 56 28.88 27.86 -0.29
CA LYS A 56 28.36 26.51 -0.13
C LYS A 56 29.46 25.78 0.63
N ARG A 57 29.37 25.75 1.96
CA ARG A 57 30.07 24.77 2.79
C ARG A 57 29.55 23.44 2.27
N VAL A 58 30.24 22.89 1.27
CA VAL A 58 30.20 21.48 0.95
C VAL A 58 30.70 20.84 2.22
N LEU A 59 29.77 20.55 3.12
CA LEU A 59 30.01 19.68 4.25
C LEU A 59 30.33 18.33 3.60
N ASN A 60 31.62 18.11 3.31
CA ASN A 60 32.20 16.79 3.26
C ASN A 60 31.97 16.19 4.66
N ARG A 61 30.73 15.78 4.92
CA ARG A 61 30.41 14.92 6.04
C ARG A 61 31.18 13.65 5.75
N ILE A 62 32.31 13.51 6.44
CA ILE A 62 33.06 12.27 6.52
C ILE A 62 32.07 11.28 7.12
N TYR A 63 31.51 10.42 6.27
CA TYR A 63 30.68 9.31 6.73
C TYR A 63 31.62 8.26 7.32
N PRO A 64 31.36 7.79 8.55
CA PRO A 64 32.19 6.76 9.17
C PRO A 64 32.24 5.50 8.29
N ILE A 65 33.42 4.89 8.22
CA ILE A 65 33.64 3.63 7.51
C ILE A 65 33.31 2.51 8.49
N ILE A 66 32.42 1.60 8.08
CA ILE A 66 32.02 0.45 8.89
C ILE A 66 32.82 -0.76 8.40
N GLU A 67 33.74 -1.21 9.24
CA GLU A 67 34.66 -2.32 8.92
C GLU A 67 34.08 -3.69 9.24
N SER A 68 33.22 -3.80 10.27
CA SER A 68 32.53 -5.04 10.64
C SER A 68 31.15 -4.73 11.20
N LEU A 69 30.22 -5.67 11.05
CA LEU A 69 28.91 -5.67 11.71
C LEU A 69 28.82 -6.68 12.87
N ASP A 70 29.90 -7.44 13.12
CA ASP A 70 30.02 -8.33 14.27
C ASP A 70 30.28 -7.49 15.54
N PRO A 71 29.43 -7.60 16.58
CA PRO A 71 29.66 -6.97 17.88
C PRO A 71 31.07 -7.12 18.45
N GLU A 72 31.71 -8.27 18.23
CA GLU A 72 33.04 -8.58 18.79
C GLU A 72 34.19 -7.95 18.00
N GLN A 73 33.92 -7.49 16.77
CA GLN A 73 34.91 -6.93 15.84
C GLN A 73 34.63 -5.47 15.50
N LEU A 74 33.84 -4.77 16.33
CA LEU A 74 33.57 -3.35 16.14
C LEU A 74 34.86 -2.53 16.35
N THR A 75 35.06 -1.51 15.52
CA THR A 75 36.20 -0.60 15.61
C THR A 75 35.75 0.84 15.87
N PRO A 76 36.58 1.70 16.51
CA PRO A 76 36.23 3.10 16.77
C PRO A 76 35.83 3.90 15.52
N SER A 77 36.34 3.54 14.33
CA SER A 77 36.02 4.17 13.04
C SER A 77 34.56 3.96 12.61
N GLY A 78 33.93 2.86 13.08
CA GLY A 78 32.53 2.54 12.84
C GLY A 78 31.53 3.33 13.70
N PHE A 79 31.98 4.19 14.62
CA PHE A 79 31.09 4.96 15.50
C PHE A 79 30.35 6.06 14.73
N ILE A 80 29.01 6.04 14.84
CA ILE A 80 28.13 6.95 14.09
C ILE A 80 27.36 7.85 15.06
N ARG A 81 27.36 9.16 14.80
CA ARG A 81 26.49 10.13 15.49
C ARG A 81 25.28 10.46 14.61
N ILE A 82 24.08 10.08 15.05
CA ILE A 82 22.85 10.13 14.23
C ILE A 82 21.77 11.09 14.76
N SER A 83 22.10 11.94 15.75
CA SER A 83 21.11 12.73 16.51
C SER A 83 20.37 13.84 15.71
N SER A 84 19.05 13.89 15.92
CA SER A 84 18.09 15.02 15.81
C SER A 84 17.96 15.84 14.51
N HIS A 85 18.91 15.80 13.59
CA HIS A 85 18.86 16.57 12.33
C HIS A 85 18.91 15.71 11.07
N THR A 86 19.08 14.40 11.25
CA THR A 86 19.11 13.43 10.17
C THR A 86 17.97 12.46 10.33
N THR A 87 17.19 12.28 9.28
CA THR A 87 16.22 11.17 9.17
C THR A 87 16.87 9.93 8.53
N ARG A 88 18.18 9.99 8.27
CA ARG A 88 18.91 9.10 7.37
C ARG A 88 20.33 8.84 7.85
N ILE A 89 20.74 7.58 7.92
CA ILE A 89 22.14 7.14 8.11
C ILE A 89 22.63 6.59 6.77
N VAL A 90 23.82 6.96 6.32
CA VAL A 90 24.43 6.35 5.14
C VAL A 90 25.67 5.58 5.58
N PRO A 91 25.54 4.27 5.88
CA PRO A 91 26.69 3.46 6.20
C PRO A 91 27.59 3.34 4.97
N ARG A 92 28.91 3.33 5.20
CA ARG A 92 29.90 3.15 4.14
C ARG A 92 30.69 1.87 4.41
N PHE A 93 30.57 0.91 3.50
CA PHE A 93 31.36 -0.31 3.48
C PHE A 93 32.35 -0.22 2.31
N GLY A 94 33.57 0.24 2.58
CA GLY A 94 34.59 0.44 1.54
C GLY A 94 34.39 1.66 0.62
N SER A 95 35.17 1.72 -0.47
CA SER A 95 35.30 2.90 -1.33
C SER A 95 34.12 3.12 -2.28
N SER A 96 33.42 2.06 -2.73
CA SER A 96 32.46 2.08 -3.85
C SER A 96 30.99 1.83 -3.48
N ALA A 97 30.64 1.63 -2.21
CA ALA A 97 29.29 1.22 -1.84
C ALA A 97 28.21 2.29 -2.13
N PRO A 98 27.04 1.90 -2.66
CA PRO A 98 25.93 2.82 -2.87
C PRO A 98 25.46 3.44 -1.55
N ARG A 99 25.23 4.75 -1.57
CA ARG A 99 24.80 5.53 -0.41
C ARG A 99 23.32 5.30 -0.11
N GLN A 100 22.99 4.23 0.61
CA GLN A 100 21.62 4.03 1.06
C GLN A 100 21.36 4.68 2.42
N ALA A 101 20.26 5.41 2.51
CA ALA A 101 19.77 5.96 3.77
C ALA A 101 19.00 4.93 4.61
N LEU A 102 19.39 4.74 5.87
CA LEU A 102 18.63 4.04 6.92
C LEU A 102 17.76 5.03 7.69
N HIS A 103 16.49 4.72 7.90
CA HIS A 103 15.52 5.65 8.46
C HIS A 103 15.07 5.27 9.88
N TYR A 104 14.71 6.26 10.70
CA TYR A 104 14.02 6.01 11.97
C TYR A 104 12.50 6.10 11.74
N GLY A 105 11.80 4.97 11.66
CA GLY A 105 10.33 4.95 11.53
C GLY A 105 9.78 5.77 10.36
N GLY A 106 10.45 5.77 9.20
CA GLY A 106 10.08 6.56 8.02
C GLY A 106 10.64 7.98 8.02
N THR A 107 9.82 8.98 8.34
CA THR A 107 10.19 10.41 8.33
C THR A 107 10.58 10.95 9.69
N LEU A 108 10.49 10.14 10.74
CA LEU A 108 10.84 10.59 12.08
C LEU A 108 12.36 10.80 12.19
N PRO A 109 12.83 11.89 12.82
CA PRO A 109 14.23 12.05 13.12
C PRO A 109 14.65 11.03 14.19
N PHE A 110 15.91 10.61 14.16
CA PHE A 110 16.48 9.83 15.26
C PHE A 110 16.42 10.62 16.58
N PRO A 111 16.25 9.94 17.73
CA PRO A 111 16.27 10.60 19.04
C PRO A 111 17.53 11.44 19.28
N LYS A 112 17.41 12.44 20.17
CA LYS A 112 18.59 13.21 20.62
C LYS A 112 19.55 12.27 21.34
N GLY A 113 20.86 12.53 21.20
CA GLY A 113 21.88 11.72 21.85
C GLY A 113 22.12 10.34 21.23
N SER A 114 21.45 9.97 20.13
CA SER A 114 21.72 8.72 19.43
C SER A 114 23.09 8.76 18.76
N SER A 115 24.09 8.21 19.44
CA SER A 115 25.44 7.93 18.92
C SER A 115 25.81 6.51 19.28
N GLY A 116 26.47 5.78 18.39
CA GLY A 116 26.51 4.33 18.53
C GLY A 116 27.12 3.58 17.37
N PHE A 117 26.94 2.26 17.39
CA PHE A 117 27.42 1.33 16.38
C PHE A 117 26.24 0.63 15.69
N LEU A 118 26.35 0.43 14.38
CA LEU A 118 25.53 -0.56 13.69
C LEU A 118 26.13 -1.94 13.94
N TYR A 119 25.28 -2.92 14.22
CA TYR A 119 25.70 -4.30 14.42
C TYR A 119 24.61 -5.26 13.96
N PHE A 120 24.99 -6.49 13.67
CA PHE A 120 24.05 -7.55 13.36
C PHE A 120 23.70 -8.33 14.62
N HIS A 121 22.42 -8.34 14.97
CA HIS A 121 21.90 -9.13 16.06
C HIS A 121 21.21 -10.38 15.54
N ARG A 122 21.61 -11.53 16.06
CA ARG A 122 20.94 -12.81 15.85
C ARG A 122 20.72 -13.48 17.22
N PRO A 123 19.48 -13.87 17.58
CA PRO A 123 19.23 -14.62 18.81
C PRO A 123 20.04 -15.92 18.82
N ASN A 124 20.58 -16.30 19.98
CA ASN A 124 21.26 -17.59 20.19
C ASN A 124 20.59 -18.34 21.37
N PRO A 125 20.02 -19.55 21.16
CA PRO A 125 19.95 -20.30 19.89
C PRO A 125 19.11 -19.56 18.85
N CYS A 126 19.47 -19.71 17.57
CA CYS A 126 18.76 -19.11 16.44
C CYS A 126 17.77 -20.15 15.87
N PRO A 127 16.47 -20.06 16.18
CA PRO A 127 15.49 -21.05 15.70
C PRO A 127 15.33 -20.99 14.17
N ASN A 128 15.65 -19.85 13.57
CA ASN A 128 15.45 -19.59 12.15
C ASN A 128 16.49 -18.61 11.60
N VAL A 129 17.12 -18.97 10.48
CA VAL A 129 18.08 -18.11 9.77
C VAL A 129 17.58 -16.69 9.52
N ALA A 130 16.27 -16.52 9.28
CA ALA A 130 15.67 -15.23 8.95
C ALA A 130 15.57 -14.24 10.13
N PHE A 131 15.77 -14.67 11.38
CA PHE A 131 15.58 -13.84 12.58
C PHE A 131 16.64 -12.78 12.81
N GLY A 132 17.76 -12.85 12.09
CA GLY A 132 18.78 -11.84 12.19
C GLY A 132 18.26 -10.44 11.84
N SER A 133 18.80 -9.41 12.48
CA SER A 133 18.46 -8.02 12.21
C SER A 133 19.67 -7.10 12.35
N LEU A 134 19.82 -6.17 11.41
CA LEU A 134 20.74 -5.04 11.59
C LEU A 134 20.12 -4.09 12.61
N ARG A 135 20.81 -3.83 13.72
CA ARG A 135 20.37 -2.93 14.80
C ARG A 135 21.36 -1.80 15.00
N PHE A 136 20.98 -0.82 15.81
CA PHE A 136 21.83 0.29 16.22
C PHE A 136 21.94 0.32 17.74
N ARG A 137 23.15 0.12 18.27
CA ARG A 137 23.40 0.17 19.72
C ARG A 137 23.96 1.52 20.11
N ILE A 138 23.26 2.21 21.01
CA ILE A 138 23.64 3.53 21.55
C ILE A 138 24.72 3.34 22.61
N VAL A 139 25.83 4.05 22.44
CA VAL A 139 26.97 4.09 23.37
C VAL A 139 27.49 5.53 23.51
N PRO A 140 28.05 5.93 24.67
CA PRO A 140 28.39 7.33 24.92
C PRO A 140 29.65 7.82 24.17
N ARG A 141 30.54 6.90 23.75
CA ARG A 141 31.85 7.21 23.17
C ARG A 141 32.23 6.19 22.09
N PRO A 142 33.15 6.53 21.16
CA PRO A 142 33.66 5.63 20.12
C PRO A 142 34.61 4.56 20.68
N ASP A 143 34.16 3.81 21.68
CA ASP A 143 34.91 2.72 22.31
C ASP A 143 34.06 1.44 22.23
N PRO A 144 34.44 0.47 21.38
CA PRO A 144 33.77 -0.82 21.26
C PRO A 144 33.60 -1.58 22.58
N ARG A 145 34.49 -1.37 23.57
CA ARG A 145 34.38 -2.02 24.89
C ARG A 145 33.15 -1.58 25.68
N LEU A 146 32.56 -0.44 25.30
CA LEU A 146 31.30 0.05 25.89
C LEU A 146 30.07 -0.56 25.22
N PHE A 147 30.22 -1.43 24.22
CA PHE A 147 29.10 -2.01 23.48
C PHE A 147 28.16 -2.80 24.40
N GLU A 148 28.72 -3.67 25.25
CA GLU A 148 28.00 -4.44 26.27
C GLU A 148 27.14 -3.56 27.18
N ALA A 149 27.73 -2.45 27.68
CA ALA A 149 27.07 -1.48 28.55
C ALA A 149 26.09 -0.54 27.81
N GLY A 150 26.08 -0.57 26.48
CA GLY A 150 25.17 0.20 25.65
C GLY A 150 23.75 -0.39 25.62
N HIS A 151 22.83 0.32 24.99
CA HIS A 151 21.45 -0.14 24.80
C HIS A 151 20.99 0.04 23.36
N ASP A 152 20.08 -0.80 22.91
CA ASP A 152 19.54 -0.70 21.55
C ASP A 152 18.73 0.57 21.37
N LEU A 153 18.82 1.17 20.19
CA LEU A 153 17.93 2.24 19.78
C LEU A 153 16.51 1.70 19.71
N MET A 154 15.60 2.22 20.54
CA MET A 154 14.22 1.73 20.60
C MET A 154 13.30 2.45 19.61
N MET A 155 12.38 1.72 18.98
CA MET A 155 11.28 2.29 18.20
C MET A 155 10.18 2.80 19.14
N LYS A 156 9.95 4.12 19.18
CA LYS A 156 8.93 4.75 20.03
C LYS A 156 7.54 4.14 19.90
N SER A 157 7.15 3.72 18.70
CA SER A 157 5.80 3.21 18.44
C SER A 157 5.56 1.79 18.93
N THR A 158 6.62 0.99 19.12
CA THR A 158 6.49 -0.44 19.45
C THR A 158 7.19 -0.82 20.75
N GLY A 159 8.07 0.04 21.28
CA GLY A 159 8.91 -0.29 22.42
C GLY A 159 9.89 -1.44 22.15
N LYS A 160 10.12 -1.80 20.88
CA LYS A 160 11.08 -2.83 20.47
C LYS A 160 12.36 -2.19 19.92
N PRO A 161 13.51 -2.90 19.94
CA PRO A 161 14.71 -2.45 19.24
C PRO A 161 14.43 -2.11 17.78
N TRP A 162 14.98 -0.98 17.32
CA TRP A 162 14.99 -0.59 15.92
C TRP A 162 15.93 -1.52 15.16
N GLY A 163 15.48 -2.02 14.02
CA GLY A 163 16.34 -2.77 13.13
C GLY A 163 15.74 -3.05 11.76
N ILE A 164 16.55 -3.62 10.89
CA ILE A 164 16.18 -4.09 9.55
C ILE A 164 16.40 -5.60 9.51
N HIS A 165 15.34 -6.36 9.27
CA HIS A 165 15.40 -7.82 9.27
C HIS A 165 16.26 -8.36 8.12
N LEU A 166 16.92 -9.49 8.35
CA LEU A 166 17.83 -10.14 7.41
C LEU A 166 17.14 -10.43 6.06
N ALA A 167 15.88 -10.88 6.11
CA ALA A 167 15.06 -11.08 4.91
C ALA A 167 14.99 -9.80 4.04
N SER A 168 14.78 -8.64 4.67
CA SER A 168 14.76 -7.34 3.98
C SER A 168 16.15 -6.92 3.49
N LEU A 169 17.22 -7.23 4.23
CA LEU A 169 18.60 -6.96 3.80
C LEU A 169 18.93 -7.71 2.51
N LYS A 170 18.52 -8.98 2.41
CA LYS A 170 18.72 -9.82 1.22
C LYS A 170 17.85 -9.40 0.04
N SER A 171 16.55 -9.19 0.27
CA SER A 171 15.58 -9.05 -0.82
C SER A 171 15.53 -7.66 -1.45
N LEU A 172 15.93 -6.63 -0.72
CA LEU A 172 15.77 -5.24 -1.16
C LEU A 172 17.09 -4.71 -1.71
N ARG A 173 17.10 -4.35 -3.02
CA ARG A 173 18.27 -3.73 -3.69
C ARG A 173 18.98 -2.65 -2.85
N PRO A 174 18.27 -1.73 -2.16
CA PRO A 174 18.89 -0.74 -1.28
C PRO A 174 19.83 -1.29 -0.20
N PHE A 175 19.63 -2.52 0.25
CA PHE A 175 20.36 -3.11 1.39
C PHE A 175 21.30 -4.27 1.00
N GLN A 176 21.38 -4.61 -0.29
CA GLN A 176 22.20 -5.75 -0.76
C GLN A 176 23.68 -5.62 -0.38
N HIS A 177 24.23 -4.40 -0.38
CA HIS A 177 25.62 -4.17 0.04
C HIS A 177 25.86 -4.47 1.52
N ILE A 178 24.85 -4.24 2.38
CA ILE A 178 24.91 -4.62 3.81
C ILE A 178 24.87 -6.13 3.92
N TYR A 179 23.98 -6.78 3.17
CA TYR A 179 23.87 -8.24 3.15
C TYR A 179 25.17 -8.92 2.67
N GLN A 180 25.78 -8.41 1.59
CA GLN A 180 27.08 -8.86 1.11
C GLN A 180 28.17 -8.72 2.17
N LYS A 181 28.18 -7.59 2.90
CA LYS A 181 29.12 -7.40 4.01
C LYS A 181 28.92 -8.47 5.10
N LEU A 182 27.68 -8.78 5.47
CA LEU A 182 27.39 -9.84 6.43
C LEU A 182 27.88 -11.23 5.98
N MET A 183 27.84 -11.53 4.68
CA MET A 183 28.43 -12.77 4.15
C MET A 183 29.96 -12.73 4.14
N GLN A 184 30.57 -11.60 3.77
CA GLN A 184 32.02 -11.41 3.76
C GLN A 184 32.62 -11.56 5.16
N ASP A 185 31.92 -11.05 6.18
CA ASP A 185 32.33 -11.14 7.58
C ASP A 185 32.08 -12.55 8.18
N GLY A 186 31.53 -13.49 7.40
CA GLY A 186 31.19 -14.84 7.88
C GLY A 186 30.01 -14.89 8.86
N ILE A 187 29.34 -13.76 9.11
CA ILE A 187 28.17 -13.68 10.00
C ILE A 187 26.99 -14.46 9.40
N ILE A 188 26.83 -14.42 8.07
CA ILE A 188 25.88 -15.24 7.31
C ILE A 188 26.66 -16.27 6.53
N THR A 189 26.46 -17.56 6.84
CA THR A 189 27.10 -18.66 6.13
C THR A 189 26.46 -18.88 4.74
N GLN A 190 27.13 -19.62 3.86
CA GLN A 190 26.54 -19.99 2.56
C GLN A 190 25.29 -20.89 2.73
N ALA A 191 25.26 -21.74 3.75
CA ALA A 191 24.10 -22.56 4.08
C ALA A 191 22.92 -21.69 4.56
N ASP A 192 23.20 -20.67 5.38
CA ASP A 192 22.20 -19.68 5.78
C ASP A 192 21.63 -18.95 4.56
N ASP A 193 22.51 -18.52 3.64
CA ASP A 193 22.12 -17.82 2.42
C ASP A 193 21.15 -18.66 1.59
N LEU A 194 21.50 -19.92 1.32
CA LEU A 194 20.67 -20.85 0.55
C LEU A 194 19.31 -21.07 1.20
N LYS A 195 19.27 -21.31 2.51
CA LYS A 195 18.03 -21.49 3.26
C LYS A 195 17.16 -20.24 3.19
N LEU A 196 17.75 -19.05 3.37
CA LEU A 196 17.02 -17.79 3.28
C LEU A 196 16.49 -17.52 1.86
N THR A 197 17.25 -17.90 0.80
CA THR A 197 16.77 -17.83 -0.60
C THR A 197 15.54 -18.70 -0.78
N GLN A 198 15.57 -19.96 -0.31
CA GLN A 198 14.45 -20.89 -0.43
C GLN A 198 13.20 -20.35 0.29
N MET A 199 13.37 -19.81 1.50
CA MET A 199 12.28 -19.19 2.25
C MET A 199 11.67 -18.00 1.49
N LEU A 200 12.50 -17.11 0.94
CA LEU A 200 12.03 -15.97 0.15
C LEU A 200 11.35 -16.40 -1.16
N ALA A 201 11.84 -17.45 -1.82
CA ALA A 201 11.24 -18.00 -3.02
C ALA A 201 9.86 -18.62 -2.76
N SER A 202 9.65 -19.20 -1.57
CA SER A 202 8.33 -19.68 -1.13
C SER A 202 7.34 -18.55 -0.85
N ALA A 203 7.84 -17.33 -0.62
CA ALA A 203 7.09 -16.15 -0.21
C ALA A 203 6.67 -15.25 -1.39
N LYS A 204 6.29 -15.81 -2.55
CA LYS A 204 6.09 -15.07 -3.83
C LYS A 204 5.17 -13.85 -3.74
N ASP A 205 4.20 -13.86 -2.83
CA ASP A 205 3.24 -12.75 -2.64
C ASP A 205 3.62 -11.77 -1.51
N VAL A 206 4.74 -11.99 -0.84
CA VAL A 206 5.18 -11.17 0.29
C VAL A 206 6.03 -10.02 -0.21
N ARG A 207 5.40 -8.85 -0.37
CA ARG A 207 6.16 -7.61 -0.53
C ARG A 207 6.87 -7.26 0.77
N LEU A 208 8.17 -7.50 0.78
CA LEU A 208 9.03 -7.03 1.86
C LEU A 208 9.13 -5.50 1.79
N GLU A 209 8.63 -4.84 2.82
CA GLU A 209 8.73 -3.40 2.99
C GLU A 209 10.07 -3.06 3.67
N ARG A 210 10.59 -1.86 3.40
CA ARG A 210 11.86 -1.40 3.98
C ARG A 210 11.86 -1.45 5.51
N GLN A 211 10.70 -1.29 6.13
CA GLN A 211 10.49 -1.31 7.57
C GLN A 211 9.15 -1.97 7.86
N HIS A 212 9.16 -3.29 8.06
CA HIS A 212 8.01 -3.94 8.66
C HIS A 212 7.91 -3.48 10.11
N LYS A 213 6.82 -2.79 10.44
CA LYS A 213 6.59 -2.26 11.79
C LYS A 213 6.32 -3.36 12.81
N SER A 214 6.05 -4.58 12.36
CA SER A 214 5.75 -5.73 13.21
C SER A 214 6.20 -7.00 12.51
N VAL A 215 7.25 -7.61 13.05
CA VAL A 215 7.72 -8.93 12.64
C VAL A 215 7.50 -9.88 13.80
N LEU A 216 6.99 -11.06 13.49
CA LEU A 216 6.81 -12.17 14.42
C LEU A 216 7.82 -13.24 14.05
N GLU A 217 8.56 -13.73 15.03
CA GLU A 217 9.48 -14.85 14.87
C GLU A 217 8.69 -16.16 14.79
N SER A 218 7.62 -16.26 15.58
CA SER A 218 6.64 -17.35 15.51
C SER A 218 5.21 -16.80 15.45
N ILE A 219 4.29 -17.59 14.88
CA ILE A 219 2.85 -17.32 15.01
C ILE A 219 2.37 -17.35 16.47
N LEU A 220 3.13 -18.01 17.36
CA LEU A 220 2.85 -18.08 18.79
C LEU A 220 3.37 -16.88 19.58
N ASP A 221 4.21 -16.04 18.95
CA ASP A 221 4.79 -14.89 19.63
C ASP A 221 3.72 -13.90 20.08
N THR A 222 4.04 -13.23 21.18
CA THR A 222 3.27 -12.09 21.64
C THR A 222 3.61 -10.85 20.83
N PHE A 223 2.61 -10.00 20.57
CA PHE A 223 2.80 -8.78 19.82
C PHE A 223 1.91 -7.66 20.32
N SER A 224 2.41 -6.43 20.20
CA SER A 224 1.63 -5.24 20.53
C SER A 224 0.70 -4.90 19.37
N VAL A 225 -0.60 -4.80 19.68
CA VAL A 225 -1.61 -4.25 18.80
C VAL A 225 -2.08 -2.95 19.38
N ASP A 226 -2.03 -1.91 18.56
CA ASP A 226 -2.69 -0.65 18.84
C ASP A 226 -3.95 -0.60 17.99
N PHE A 227 -5.09 -0.70 18.70
CA PHE A 227 -6.43 -0.91 18.19
C PHE A 227 -7.01 0.35 17.52
N SER A 228 -6.37 1.51 17.73
CA SER A 228 -6.68 2.74 16.98
C SER A 228 -6.33 2.64 15.48
N LYS A 229 -5.53 1.63 15.10
CA LYS A 229 -5.11 1.43 13.70
C LYS A 229 -5.93 0.34 13.01
N ARG A 230 -6.62 0.71 11.93
CA ARG A 230 -7.48 -0.17 11.12
C ARG A 230 -6.74 -1.30 10.39
N ARG A 231 -5.43 -1.20 10.18
CA ARG A 231 -4.67 -2.21 9.44
C ARG A 231 -3.36 -2.50 10.15
N ARG A 232 -3.10 -3.79 10.33
CA ARG A 232 -1.85 -4.31 10.84
C ARG A 232 -1.43 -5.48 9.98
N ASN A 233 -0.27 -5.33 9.38
CA ASN A 233 0.41 -6.38 8.64
C ASN A 233 1.58 -6.83 9.50
N PHE A 234 1.68 -8.13 9.68
CA PHE A 234 2.85 -8.76 10.28
C PHE A 234 3.62 -9.49 9.18
N LEU A 235 4.94 -9.43 9.27
CA LEU A 235 5.77 -10.42 8.61
C LEU A 235 6.01 -11.53 9.62
N VAL A 236 5.64 -12.76 9.29
CA VAL A 236 5.90 -13.92 10.15
C VAL A 236 7.06 -14.69 9.53
N LEU A 237 8.08 -14.93 10.34
CA LEU A 237 9.32 -15.61 9.97
C LEU A 237 9.27 -17.07 10.45
N ASP A 238 8.39 -17.89 9.89
CA ASP A 238 8.30 -19.30 10.30
C ASP A 238 9.57 -20.09 9.94
N SER A 239 9.86 -21.18 10.65
CA SER A 239 11.07 -22.00 10.51
C SER A 239 11.37 -22.45 9.07
N THR A 240 10.34 -22.53 8.24
CA THR A 240 10.38 -23.02 6.85
C THR A 240 10.02 -21.97 5.81
N THR A 241 9.37 -20.87 6.19
CA THR A 241 8.83 -19.90 5.22
C THR A 241 8.61 -18.52 5.80
N ILE A 242 8.49 -17.53 4.94
CA ILE A 242 8.17 -16.15 5.30
C ILE A 242 6.81 -15.84 4.72
N TYR A 243 5.87 -15.36 5.55
CA TYR A 243 4.55 -14.98 5.06
C TYR A 243 4.06 -13.68 5.68
N LYS A 244 3.14 -13.04 4.96
CA LYS A 244 2.47 -11.82 5.43
C LYS A 244 1.16 -12.21 6.09
N LEU A 245 1.01 -11.85 7.36
CA LEU A 245 -0.24 -12.00 8.09
C LEU A 245 -0.93 -10.64 8.17
N ASP A 246 -2.05 -10.50 7.46
CA ASP A 246 -2.89 -9.30 7.51
C ASP A 246 -4.08 -9.53 8.45
N ILE A 247 -4.11 -8.76 9.56
CA ILE A 247 -5.24 -8.76 10.49
C ILE A 247 -6.19 -7.58 10.24
N SER A 248 -6.13 -6.93 9.07
CA SER A 248 -7.06 -5.86 8.68
C SER A 248 -8.54 -6.28 8.79
N ALA A 249 -8.82 -7.57 8.58
CA ALA A 249 -10.16 -8.14 8.74
C ALA A 249 -10.70 -8.06 10.18
N VAL A 250 -9.86 -7.78 11.19
CA VAL A 250 -10.33 -7.48 12.56
C VAL A 250 -11.12 -6.18 12.60
N TRP A 251 -10.83 -5.24 11.71
CA TRP A 251 -11.25 -3.84 11.85
C TRP A 251 -12.17 -3.35 10.74
N THR A 252 -12.48 -4.17 9.73
CA THR A 252 -13.19 -3.70 8.53
C THR A 252 -14.57 -4.31 8.31
N ARG A 253 -15.52 -3.40 8.00
CA ARG A 253 -16.86 -3.49 7.36
C ARG A 253 -18.07 -3.78 8.25
N ASN A 254 -19.04 -2.87 8.27
CA ASN A 254 -20.43 -3.15 8.66
C ASN A 254 -21.25 -3.56 7.42
N ARG A 255 -22.29 -4.40 7.58
CA ARG A 255 -23.39 -4.54 6.60
C ARG A 255 -24.59 -3.76 7.14
N THR A 256 -25.29 -2.99 6.31
CA THR A 256 -26.58 -2.42 6.70
C THR A 256 -27.65 -3.52 6.82
N PRO A 257 -28.78 -3.24 7.51
CA PRO A 257 -29.88 -4.19 7.66
C PRO A 257 -30.39 -4.80 6.34
N GLU A 258 -30.27 -4.11 5.21
CA GLU A 258 -30.82 -4.55 3.92
C GLU A 258 -29.86 -5.43 3.09
N GLY A 259 -28.75 -5.88 3.67
CA GLY A 259 -27.74 -6.66 2.94
C GLY A 259 -26.94 -5.87 1.91
N LYS A 260 -27.17 -4.55 1.80
CA LYS A 260 -26.39 -3.65 0.96
C LYS A 260 -25.02 -3.37 1.60
N LEU A 261 -24.01 -3.25 0.73
CA LEU A 261 -22.68 -2.78 1.10
C LEU A 261 -22.78 -1.28 1.36
N ASP A 262 -22.85 -0.89 2.62
CA ASP A 262 -22.75 0.52 2.97
C ASP A 262 -21.29 0.92 3.06
N TYR A 263 -20.83 1.59 2.01
CA TYR A 263 -19.58 2.33 1.97
C TYR A 263 -19.87 3.80 2.25
N GLN A 264 -20.60 4.15 3.31
CA GLN A 264 -20.58 5.53 3.76
C GLN A 264 -19.21 5.84 4.38
N SER A 265 -18.26 6.23 3.53
CA SER A 265 -17.23 7.18 3.93
C SER A 265 -17.94 8.50 4.22
N TRP A 266 -18.21 8.77 5.49
CA TRP A 266 -18.69 10.08 5.92
C TRP A 266 -17.53 11.08 5.92
N TYR A 267 -16.99 11.45 4.75
CA TYR A 267 -16.15 12.65 4.56
C TYR A 267 -16.32 13.28 3.19
N SER A 268 -16.69 14.56 3.19
CA SER A 268 -16.23 15.57 2.23
C SER A 268 -14.83 16.02 2.68
N GLY A 269 -13.78 15.62 1.95
CA GLY A 269 -12.40 16.00 2.26
C GLY A 269 -11.37 15.21 1.45
N THR A 270 -10.54 15.92 0.70
CA THR A 270 -9.71 15.42 -0.41
C THR A 270 -8.51 14.58 0.03
N TYR A 271 -8.50 13.28 -0.31
CA TYR A 271 -7.30 12.46 -0.46
C TYR A 271 -7.35 11.67 -1.77
N ILE A 272 -6.18 11.49 -2.39
CA ILE A 272 -5.99 10.93 -3.73
C ILE A 272 -6.36 9.44 -3.75
N CYS A 273 -7.55 9.16 -4.24
CA CYS A 273 -7.94 7.86 -4.79
C CYS A 273 -8.75 8.19 -6.05
N ALA A 274 -8.35 7.67 -7.22
CA ALA A 274 -9.06 7.89 -8.47
C ALA A 274 -10.43 7.19 -8.41
N MET A 275 -11.45 7.90 -7.93
CA MET A 275 -12.85 7.59 -8.16
C MET A 275 -13.37 8.47 -9.30
N PHE A 276 -14.04 7.85 -10.25
CA PHE A 276 -14.61 8.47 -11.43
C PHE A 276 -16.09 8.71 -11.18
N ASP A 277 -16.48 9.96 -10.92
CA ASP A 277 -17.89 10.34 -10.95
C ASP A 277 -18.30 10.61 -12.41
N CYS A 278 -19.30 9.84 -12.88
CA CYS A 278 -20.04 10.14 -14.08
C CYS A 278 -20.94 11.35 -13.82
N VAL A 279 -20.51 12.52 -14.29
CA VAL A 279 -21.43 13.61 -14.61
C VAL A 279 -21.37 13.78 -16.13
N SER A 280 -22.44 13.36 -16.81
CA SER A 280 -22.66 13.69 -18.21
C SER A 280 -22.81 15.20 -18.33
N LEU A 281 -21.77 15.86 -18.83
CA LEU A 281 -21.89 17.18 -19.40
C LEU A 281 -21.52 17.08 -20.88
N THR A 282 -22.53 17.18 -21.73
CA THR A 282 -22.40 17.31 -23.17
C THR A 282 -21.82 18.69 -23.47
N ILE A 283 -20.55 18.74 -23.86
CA ILE A 283 -19.93 19.93 -24.47
C ILE A 283 -19.34 19.51 -25.81
N LEU A 284 -19.59 20.33 -26.82
CA LEU A 284 -19.22 20.20 -28.22
C LEU A 284 -17.73 19.89 -28.39
N ALA A 285 -17.42 18.72 -28.93
CA ALA A 285 -16.08 18.36 -29.40
C ALA A 285 -16.13 18.20 -30.92
N THR A 286 -15.59 19.19 -31.62
CA THR A 286 -15.26 19.13 -33.06
C THR A 286 -13.96 18.36 -33.23
N GLY A 287 -14.00 17.24 -33.94
CA GLY A 287 -12.83 16.41 -34.27
C GLY A 287 -13.02 14.95 -33.87
N VAL A 288 -13.80 14.19 -34.64
CA VAL A 288 -13.79 12.73 -34.57
C VAL A 288 -12.69 12.26 -35.52
N GLY A 289 -11.55 11.84 -34.98
CA GLY A 289 -10.51 11.17 -35.76
C GLY A 289 -10.87 9.69 -35.88
N LEU A 290 -11.10 9.21 -37.11
CA LEU A 290 -11.28 7.78 -37.37
C LEU A 290 -9.89 7.13 -37.44
N LEU A 291 -9.55 6.28 -36.48
CA LEU A 291 -8.29 5.55 -36.50
C LEU A 291 -8.49 4.20 -37.18
N SER A 292 -7.63 3.88 -38.13
CA SER A 292 -7.68 2.65 -38.91
C SER A 292 -7.00 1.47 -38.22
N THR A 293 -5.99 1.72 -37.36
CA THR A 293 -5.29 0.69 -36.58
C THR A 293 -4.60 1.27 -35.35
N PHE A 294 -4.19 0.41 -34.40
CA PHE A 294 -3.29 0.74 -33.30
C PHE A 294 -1.93 0.01 -33.39
N GLU A 295 -1.75 -0.81 -34.42
CA GLU A 295 -0.50 -1.55 -34.65
C GLU A 295 0.51 -0.64 -35.35
N GLN A 296 1.70 -0.48 -34.74
CA GLN A 296 2.72 0.48 -35.16
C GLN A 296 3.12 0.31 -36.63
N ASP A 297 3.24 -0.93 -37.08
CA ASP A 297 3.62 -1.34 -38.44
C ASP A 297 2.50 -1.16 -39.49
N LYS A 298 1.29 -0.83 -39.05
CA LYS A 298 0.11 -0.68 -39.94
C LYS A 298 -0.46 0.73 -39.96
N LEU A 299 0.16 1.68 -39.25
CA LEU A 299 -0.29 3.07 -39.20
C LEU A 299 -0.33 3.68 -40.60
N LYS A 300 -1.36 4.49 -40.86
CA LYS A 300 -1.56 5.21 -42.13
C LYS A 300 -1.45 6.72 -41.92
N PRO A 301 -1.17 7.51 -42.97
CA PRO A 301 -1.21 8.98 -42.87
C PRO A 301 -2.51 9.54 -42.28
N SER A 302 -3.64 8.86 -42.54
CA SER A 302 -4.95 9.22 -41.99
C SER A 302 -5.08 9.03 -40.47
N ASP A 303 -4.19 8.25 -39.84
CA ASP A 303 -4.19 8.01 -38.39
C ASP A 303 -3.47 9.13 -37.63
N TYR A 304 -2.81 10.05 -38.34
CA TYR A 304 -2.17 11.23 -37.76
C TYR A 304 -3.24 12.20 -37.27
N CYS A 305 -3.18 12.55 -35.98
CA CYS A 305 -4.13 13.49 -35.40
C CYS A 305 -3.43 14.57 -34.56
N ASP A 306 -4.00 15.77 -34.58
CA ASP A 306 -3.63 16.86 -33.69
C ASP A 306 -4.57 16.86 -32.50
N ILE A 307 -4.04 16.52 -31.33
CA ILE A 307 -4.80 16.54 -30.07
C ILE A 307 -4.40 17.71 -29.18
N SER A 308 -3.59 18.65 -29.70
CA SER A 308 -3.09 19.81 -28.96
C SER A 308 -4.23 20.61 -28.32
N LEU A 309 -4.08 20.92 -27.04
CA LEU A 309 -5.01 21.74 -26.26
C LEU A 309 -6.43 21.16 -26.11
N GLN A 310 -6.71 19.96 -26.64
CA GLN A 310 -8.01 19.32 -26.49
C GLN A 310 -8.19 18.82 -25.05
N SER A 311 -9.37 19.01 -24.47
CA SER A 311 -9.68 18.50 -23.11
C SER A 311 -10.08 17.02 -23.12
N CYS A 312 -10.55 16.54 -24.26
CA CYS A 312 -10.79 15.13 -24.54
C CYS A 312 -10.70 14.86 -26.05
N VAL A 313 -10.29 13.64 -26.41
CA VAL A 313 -10.24 13.15 -27.79
C VAL A 313 -11.23 12.00 -27.92
N LYS A 314 -12.05 12.03 -28.97
CA LYS A 314 -12.98 10.96 -29.30
C LYS A 314 -12.30 9.96 -30.21
N LEU A 315 -12.05 8.75 -29.72
CA LEU A 315 -11.52 7.67 -30.54
C LEU A 315 -12.64 6.73 -30.99
N SER A 316 -12.78 6.59 -32.30
CA SER A 316 -13.57 5.54 -32.93
C SER A 316 -12.63 4.64 -33.72
N SER A 317 -12.71 3.32 -33.49
CA SER A 317 -12.06 2.33 -34.35
C SER A 317 -13.05 1.84 -35.40
N ALA A 318 -12.59 1.72 -36.64
CA ALA A 318 -13.36 1.06 -37.68
C ALA A 318 -13.42 -0.44 -37.38
N THR A 319 -14.62 -0.98 -37.16
CA THR A 319 -14.77 -2.44 -37.04
C THR A 319 -14.56 -3.11 -38.39
N PRO A 320 -14.04 -4.36 -38.44
CA PRO A 320 -13.99 -5.15 -39.67
C PRO A 320 -15.37 -5.32 -40.36
N PHE A 321 -16.45 -5.07 -39.62
CA PHE A 321 -17.83 -5.21 -40.07
C PHE A 321 -18.49 -3.89 -40.50
N GLY A 322 -17.73 -2.79 -40.63
CA GLY A 322 -18.22 -1.51 -41.16
C GLY A 322 -19.21 -0.76 -40.28
N LYS A 323 -19.45 -1.22 -39.04
CA LYS A 323 -20.28 -0.48 -38.06
C LYS A 323 -19.40 0.51 -37.30
N THR A 324 -19.75 1.79 -37.39
CA THR A 324 -19.15 2.87 -36.59
C THR A 324 -19.56 2.69 -35.14
N LEU A 325 -18.58 2.48 -34.26
CA LEU A 325 -18.81 2.32 -32.82
C LEU A 325 -18.91 3.70 -32.13
N GLU A 326 -19.65 3.77 -31.02
CA GLU A 326 -19.70 4.95 -30.16
C GLU A 326 -18.27 5.36 -29.73
N PRO A 327 -17.86 6.61 -29.94
CA PRO A 327 -16.49 7.04 -29.70
C PRO A 327 -16.16 7.09 -28.21
N SER A 328 -15.00 6.57 -27.83
CA SER A 328 -14.48 6.65 -26.47
C SER A 328 -13.85 8.02 -26.21
N ASN A 329 -14.21 8.66 -25.09
CA ASN A 329 -13.58 9.91 -24.66
C ASN A 329 -12.27 9.64 -23.89
N ILE A 330 -11.15 9.95 -24.53
CA ILE A 330 -9.81 9.86 -23.95
C ILE A 330 -9.39 11.23 -23.41
N ARG A 331 -8.73 11.26 -22.24
CA ARG A 331 -8.32 12.50 -21.55
C ARG A 331 -6.86 12.42 -21.15
N TYR A 332 -6.16 13.55 -21.18
CA TYR A 332 -4.75 13.63 -20.76
C TYR A 332 -4.58 13.34 -19.25
N GLY A 333 -5.41 13.97 -18.42
CA GLY A 333 -5.40 13.79 -16.97
C GLY A 333 -6.49 14.61 -16.30
N TRP A 334 -6.47 14.65 -14.96
CA TRP A 334 -7.41 15.44 -14.17
C TRP A 334 -6.65 16.39 -13.25
N SER A 335 -7.12 17.64 -13.17
CA SER A 335 -6.55 18.61 -12.24
C SER A 335 -6.93 18.27 -10.79
N ARG A 336 -5.94 18.31 -9.89
CA ARG A 336 -6.17 18.06 -8.46
C ARG A 336 -7.15 19.08 -7.91
N GLY A 337 -8.35 18.63 -7.55
CA GLY A 337 -9.40 19.47 -6.97
C GLY A 337 -10.33 20.14 -7.98
N SER A 338 -10.19 19.85 -9.28
CA SER A 338 -11.10 20.37 -10.31
C SER A 338 -11.82 19.22 -11.03
N LEU A 339 -13.12 19.39 -11.30
CA LEU A 339 -13.91 18.49 -12.16
C LEU A 339 -13.59 18.64 -13.65
N LYS A 340 -12.59 19.46 -14.02
CA LYS A 340 -12.17 19.66 -15.40
C LYS A 340 -10.92 18.82 -15.72
N PRO A 341 -10.91 18.09 -16.84
CA PRO A 341 -9.72 17.41 -17.31
C PRO A 341 -8.66 18.41 -17.76
N TYR A 342 -7.39 18.03 -17.64
CA TYR A 342 -6.30 18.81 -18.23
C TYR A 342 -6.40 18.74 -19.76
N PRO A 343 -6.23 19.86 -20.46
CA PRO A 343 -6.02 19.81 -21.90
C PRO A 343 -4.71 19.08 -22.21
N PHE A 344 -4.65 18.40 -23.34
CA PHE A 344 -3.39 17.88 -23.88
C PHE A 344 -2.39 19.04 -24.07
N PRO A 345 -1.09 18.82 -23.84
CA PRO A 345 -0.07 19.85 -24.06
C PRO A 345 -0.13 20.45 -25.47
N PRO A 346 0.30 21.71 -25.66
CA PRO A 346 0.43 22.26 -27.00
C PRO A 346 1.41 21.43 -27.85
N ARG A 347 1.21 21.42 -29.17
CA ARG A 347 2.05 20.67 -30.13
C ARG A 347 2.03 19.15 -29.90
N THR A 348 0.90 18.62 -29.43
CA THR A 348 0.68 17.18 -29.28
C THR A 348 0.03 16.65 -30.55
N LYS A 349 0.84 16.48 -31.60
CA LYS A 349 0.42 15.89 -32.88
C LYS A 349 1.13 14.56 -33.11
N GLY A 350 0.43 13.56 -33.62
CA GLY A 350 1.02 12.25 -33.91
C GLY A 350 0.00 11.11 -33.89
N PHE A 351 0.42 9.96 -33.36
CA PHE A 351 -0.30 8.70 -33.52
C PHE A 351 -0.66 8.04 -32.19
N PHE A 352 -1.87 7.49 -32.10
CA PHE A 352 -2.20 6.50 -31.07
C PHE A 352 -1.64 5.15 -31.48
N TYR A 353 -1.05 4.42 -30.53
CA TYR A 353 -0.54 3.08 -30.79
C TYR A 353 -0.67 2.19 -29.55
N TYR A 354 -0.78 0.89 -29.77
CA TYR A 354 -0.85 -0.10 -28.71
C TYR A 354 0.52 -0.73 -28.47
N ARG A 355 1.07 -0.51 -27.27
CA ARG A 355 2.32 -1.13 -26.85
C ARG A 355 2.02 -2.38 -26.01
N ARG A 356 2.38 -3.56 -26.52
CA ARG A 356 2.40 -4.79 -25.72
C ARG A 356 3.58 -4.72 -24.74
N ASN A 357 3.35 -5.10 -23.49
CA ASN A 357 4.46 -5.30 -22.57
C ASN A 357 5.21 -6.57 -22.99
N MET A 358 6.53 -6.48 -23.12
CA MET A 358 7.38 -7.64 -23.33
C MET A 358 8.11 -7.93 -22.03
N VAL A 359 8.11 -9.19 -21.60
CA VAL A 359 9.08 -9.64 -20.60
C VAL A 359 10.34 -9.93 -21.39
N LEU A 360 11.40 -9.18 -21.11
CA LEU A 360 12.72 -9.47 -21.66
C LEU A 360 13.37 -10.48 -20.71
N ASP A 361 13.58 -11.69 -21.20
CA ASP A 361 14.45 -12.65 -20.56
C ASP A 361 15.83 -12.55 -21.22
N SER A 362 16.85 -12.38 -20.38
CA SER A 362 18.25 -12.49 -20.81
C SER A 362 18.60 -13.96 -20.86
N ILE A 363 18.71 -14.54 -22.05
CA ILE A 363 19.24 -15.88 -22.24
C ILE A 363 20.67 -15.71 -22.75
N VAL A 364 21.65 -16.24 -22.02
CA VAL A 364 23.01 -16.32 -22.54
C VAL A 364 23.01 -17.48 -23.52
N ASP A 365 23.29 -17.18 -24.79
CA ASP A 365 23.46 -18.20 -25.82
C ASP A 365 24.67 -19.08 -25.43
N GLU A 366 24.45 -20.37 -25.24
CA GLU A 366 25.47 -21.28 -24.70
C GLU A 366 26.63 -21.52 -25.66
N GLU A 367 26.43 -21.33 -26.97
CA GLU A 367 27.48 -21.53 -27.97
C GLU A 367 28.36 -20.29 -28.17
N THR A 368 27.75 -19.11 -28.12
CA THR A 368 28.44 -17.84 -28.40
C THR A 368 28.83 -17.06 -27.14
N GLY A 369 28.19 -17.35 -26.01
CA GLY A 369 28.32 -16.58 -24.77
C GLY A 369 27.72 -15.18 -24.83
N GLU A 370 27.01 -14.83 -25.92
CA GLU A 370 26.35 -13.54 -26.06
C GLU A 370 25.00 -13.52 -25.32
N GLU A 371 24.72 -12.42 -24.64
CA GLU A 371 23.43 -12.19 -23.97
C GLU A 371 22.36 -11.88 -25.02
N VAL A 372 21.56 -12.89 -25.39
CA VAL A 372 20.42 -12.73 -26.29
C VAL A 372 19.19 -12.38 -25.46
N LEU A 373 18.72 -11.14 -25.60
CA LEU A 373 17.46 -10.70 -25.01
C LEU A 373 16.29 -11.29 -25.80
N THR A 374 15.71 -12.39 -25.30
CA THR A 374 14.48 -12.95 -25.87
C THR A 374 13.27 -12.29 -25.20
N GLY A 375 12.48 -11.57 -25.99
CA GLY A 375 11.27 -10.93 -25.53
C GLY A 375 10.06 -11.84 -25.75
N TYR A 376 9.44 -12.35 -24.69
CA TYR A 376 8.15 -13.02 -24.82
C TYR A 376 7.02 -11.99 -24.62
N PRO A 377 6.03 -11.94 -25.53
CA PRO A 377 4.89 -11.05 -25.37
C PRO A 377 4.09 -11.46 -24.13
N THR A 378 3.84 -10.52 -23.23
CA THR A 378 2.85 -10.73 -22.15
C THR A 378 1.45 -10.91 -22.74
N HIS A 379 0.54 -11.50 -21.96
CA HIS A 379 -0.88 -11.58 -22.32
C HIS A 379 -1.38 -10.23 -22.86
N VAL A 380 -2.12 -10.25 -23.98
CA VAL A 380 -2.47 -9.03 -24.74
C VAL A 380 -3.13 -7.97 -23.84
N ALA A 381 -3.94 -8.36 -22.86
CA ALA A 381 -4.58 -7.42 -21.91
C ALA A 381 -3.60 -6.69 -20.94
N ALA A 382 -2.33 -7.09 -20.86
CA ALA A 382 -1.29 -6.41 -20.09
C ALA A 382 -0.72 -5.17 -20.80
N GLY A 383 -1.01 -4.99 -22.10
CA GLY A 383 -0.51 -3.86 -22.88
C GLY A 383 -1.18 -2.52 -22.55
N GLN A 384 -0.67 -1.48 -23.19
CA GLN A 384 -1.01 -0.09 -22.94
C GLN A 384 -1.26 0.66 -24.25
N LEU A 385 -2.38 1.37 -24.34
CA LEU A 385 -2.59 2.39 -25.36
C LEU A 385 -1.74 3.62 -25.02
N ARG A 386 -0.99 4.13 -25.98
CA ARG A 386 -0.10 5.29 -25.85
C ARG A 386 -0.33 6.27 -27.00
N PHE A 387 0.21 7.47 -26.85
CA PHE A 387 0.25 8.48 -27.89
C PHE A 387 1.71 8.86 -28.16
N ARG A 388 2.12 8.86 -29.42
CA ARG A 388 3.47 9.23 -29.85
C ARG A 388 3.43 10.56 -30.57
N VAL A 389 4.12 11.55 -30.01
CA VAL A 389 4.22 12.92 -30.52
C VAL A 389 5.32 12.98 -31.57
N VAL A 390 4.96 13.45 -32.77
CA VAL A 390 5.87 13.66 -33.91
C VAL A 390 6.25 15.15 -33.97
N PRO A 391 7.54 15.51 -34.11
CA PRO A 391 7.95 16.92 -34.20
C PRO A 391 7.40 17.62 -35.46
N ASP A 392 6.83 18.81 -35.31
CA ASP A 392 6.59 19.73 -36.43
C ASP A 392 7.94 20.24 -36.99
N PRO A 393 8.12 20.46 -38.31
CA PRO A 393 7.12 20.48 -39.40
C PRO A 393 7.10 19.18 -40.25
N LEU A 394 7.40 18.03 -39.66
CA LEU A 394 7.57 16.80 -40.44
C LEU A 394 6.25 16.34 -41.07
N PRO A 395 6.28 15.71 -42.25
CA PRO A 395 5.06 15.27 -42.95
C PRO A 395 4.28 14.28 -42.09
N SER A 396 2.95 14.23 -42.27
CA SER A 396 2.05 13.26 -41.64
C SER A 396 2.21 11.83 -42.20
N SER A 397 3.46 11.36 -42.33
CA SER A 397 3.81 10.01 -42.77
C SER A 397 3.98 9.07 -41.56
N PRO A 398 3.51 7.81 -41.63
CA PRO A 398 3.77 6.78 -40.63
C PRO A 398 5.27 6.55 -40.35
N GLU A 399 6.13 6.79 -41.34
CA GLU A 399 7.60 6.71 -41.19
C GLU A 399 8.13 7.66 -40.10
N MET A 400 7.38 8.72 -39.80
CA MET A 400 7.73 9.66 -38.74
C MET A 400 7.49 9.12 -37.32
N PHE A 401 6.82 7.96 -37.20
CA PHE A 401 6.58 7.33 -35.90
C PHE A 401 7.90 7.04 -35.17
N ASP A 402 8.94 6.56 -35.86
CA ASP A 402 10.21 6.20 -35.21
C ASP A 402 11.01 7.43 -34.74
N TYR A 403 10.75 8.60 -35.31
CA TYR A 403 11.32 9.89 -34.90
C TYR A 403 10.53 10.57 -33.78
N GLY A 404 9.35 10.04 -33.44
CA GLY A 404 8.50 10.58 -32.39
C GLY A 404 8.92 10.17 -30.98
N SER A 405 8.37 10.88 -29.99
CA SER A 405 8.53 10.53 -28.57
C SER A 405 7.18 10.26 -27.93
N ASP A 406 7.13 9.39 -26.91
CA ASP A 406 5.87 9.15 -26.21
C ASP A 406 5.42 10.44 -25.52
N LEU A 407 4.12 10.76 -25.64
CA LEU A 407 3.50 11.82 -24.87
C LEU A 407 3.78 11.56 -23.38
N MET A 408 4.35 12.52 -22.68
CA MET A 408 4.68 12.39 -21.26
C MET A 408 3.54 12.91 -20.39
N MET A 409 3.39 12.36 -19.18
CA MET A 409 2.54 12.93 -18.13
C MET A 409 3.07 14.30 -17.68
N GLU A 410 2.27 15.08 -16.95
CA GLU A 410 2.65 16.41 -16.42
C GLU A 410 3.93 16.38 -15.56
N ASP A 411 4.23 15.23 -14.95
CA ASP A 411 5.47 15.02 -14.18
C ASP A 411 6.73 14.95 -15.06
N GLY A 412 6.60 14.76 -16.38
CA GLY A 412 7.71 14.57 -17.31
C GLY A 412 8.51 13.28 -17.09
N LEU A 413 8.09 12.43 -16.14
CA LEU A 413 8.84 11.24 -15.74
C LEU A 413 8.33 9.96 -16.41
N ARG A 414 7.06 9.94 -16.83
CA ARG A 414 6.42 8.73 -17.35
C ARG A 414 5.64 9.01 -18.63
N PRO A 415 5.68 8.09 -19.61
CA PRO A 415 4.77 8.11 -20.74
C PRO A 415 3.31 8.09 -20.27
N TRP A 416 2.50 8.97 -20.84
CA TRP A 416 1.05 8.92 -20.79
C TRP A 416 0.57 7.61 -21.43
N ASN A 417 -0.30 6.89 -20.72
CA ASN A 417 -0.81 5.60 -21.19
C ASN A 417 -2.18 5.26 -20.58
N ILE A 418 -2.93 4.40 -21.27
CA ILE A 418 -4.14 3.77 -20.77
C ILE A 418 -3.97 2.25 -20.85
N HIS A 419 -4.01 1.58 -19.69
CA HIS A 419 -3.90 0.13 -19.62
C HIS A 419 -5.13 -0.56 -20.24
N ALA A 420 -4.94 -1.65 -21.00
CA ALA A 420 -6.05 -2.34 -21.65
C ALA A 420 -7.15 -2.83 -20.69
N LEU A 421 -6.77 -3.44 -19.56
CA LEU A 421 -7.73 -3.76 -18.49
C LEU A 421 -8.51 -2.56 -17.93
N ALA A 422 -7.97 -1.33 -17.98
CA ALA A 422 -8.71 -0.14 -17.58
C ALA A 422 -9.75 0.24 -18.64
N MET A 423 -9.46 0.02 -19.93
CA MET A 423 -10.42 0.18 -21.03
C MET A 423 -11.55 -0.84 -20.93
N GLN A 424 -11.24 -2.11 -20.62
CA GLN A 424 -12.24 -3.17 -20.44
C GLN A 424 -13.23 -2.92 -19.28
N ARG A 425 -12.87 -2.08 -18.31
CA ARG A 425 -13.76 -1.77 -17.16
C ARG A 425 -14.72 -0.62 -17.43
N ARG A 426 -14.51 0.11 -18.51
CA ARG A 426 -15.28 1.30 -18.88
C ARG A 426 -16.19 0.96 -20.03
N GLN A 427 -17.50 1.05 -19.80
CA GLN A 427 -18.49 0.76 -20.83
C GLN A 427 -18.23 1.58 -22.10
N GLU A 428 -17.80 2.84 -21.95
CA GLU A 428 -17.46 3.74 -23.05
C GLU A 428 -16.17 3.36 -23.80
N CYS A 429 -15.36 2.44 -23.30
CA CYS A 429 -14.10 1.98 -23.90
C CYS A 429 -14.09 0.51 -24.31
N HIS A 430 -15.19 -0.23 -24.14
CA HIS A 430 -15.25 -1.65 -24.53
C HIS A 430 -14.99 -1.83 -26.03
N THR A 431 -15.57 -0.96 -26.85
CA THR A 431 -15.40 -0.94 -28.31
C THR A 431 -13.94 -0.76 -28.72
N LEU A 432 -13.25 0.18 -28.07
CA LEU A 432 -11.82 0.42 -28.24
C LEU A 432 -10.99 -0.77 -27.73
N TYR A 433 -11.35 -1.35 -26.58
CA TYR A 433 -10.70 -2.54 -26.04
C TYR A 433 -10.78 -3.73 -27.01
N ASP A 434 -11.97 -4.01 -27.57
CA ASP A 434 -12.19 -5.13 -28.49
C ASP A 434 -11.41 -4.95 -29.81
N SER A 435 -11.18 -3.70 -30.25
CA SER A 435 -10.36 -3.40 -31.42
C SER A 435 -8.86 -3.64 -31.20
N ILE A 436 -8.41 -3.54 -29.95
CA ILE A 436 -6.99 -3.67 -29.55
C ILE A 436 -6.67 -5.10 -29.13
N VAL A 437 -7.62 -5.75 -28.45
CA VAL A 437 -7.53 -7.10 -27.92
C VAL A 437 -8.56 -7.95 -28.68
N PRO A 438 -8.22 -8.45 -29.88
CA PRO A 438 -9.15 -9.28 -30.64
C PRO A 438 -9.58 -10.48 -29.78
N PRO A 439 -10.85 -10.89 -29.84
CA PRO A 439 -11.31 -12.05 -29.09
C PRO A 439 -10.43 -13.24 -29.47
N GLN A 440 -9.75 -13.83 -28.49
CA GLN A 440 -9.03 -15.07 -28.71
C GLN A 440 -10.07 -16.08 -29.21
N ARG A 441 -9.89 -16.58 -30.45
CA ARG A 441 -10.68 -17.69 -30.95
C ARG A 441 -10.35 -18.87 -30.02
N THR A 442 -11.20 -19.12 -29.03
CA THR A 442 -11.22 -20.40 -28.33
C THR A 442 -11.41 -21.46 -29.40
N GLN A 443 -10.34 -22.16 -29.76
CA GLN A 443 -10.50 -23.34 -30.59
C GLN A 443 -11.47 -24.26 -29.85
N PRO A 444 -12.56 -24.73 -30.49
CA PRO A 444 -13.43 -25.69 -29.84
C PRO A 444 -12.59 -26.93 -29.56
N HIS A 445 -12.31 -27.19 -28.29
CA HIS A 445 -11.78 -28.49 -27.87
C HIS A 445 -12.77 -29.55 -28.36
N ARG A 446 -12.36 -30.31 -29.38
CA ARG A 446 -13.11 -31.45 -29.89
C ARG A 446 -13.30 -32.45 -28.75
N GLY A 447 -14.55 -32.73 -28.41
CA GLY A 447 -14.94 -33.99 -27.78
C GLY A 447 -15.38 -33.96 -26.32
N ILE A 448 -16.33 -33.10 -25.93
CA ILE A 448 -17.25 -33.41 -24.81
C ILE A 448 -18.64 -32.85 -25.14
N PRO A 449 -19.71 -33.65 -25.24
CA PRO A 449 -21.06 -33.13 -25.36
C PRO A 449 -21.50 -32.55 -24.02
N ARG A 450 -21.68 -31.22 -23.94
CA ARG A 450 -22.37 -30.57 -22.82
C ARG A 450 -23.81 -30.24 -23.22
N THR A 451 -24.76 -31.01 -22.71
CA THR A 451 -26.14 -30.56 -22.57
C THR A 451 -26.22 -29.56 -21.41
N LEU A 452 -26.20 -28.27 -21.73
CA LEU A 452 -26.52 -27.19 -20.79
C LEU A 452 -28.00 -26.80 -20.95
N PRO A 453 -28.76 -26.61 -19.86
CA PRO A 453 -30.15 -26.15 -19.91
C PRO A 453 -30.22 -24.65 -20.28
N PRO A 454 -31.38 -24.17 -20.76
CA PRO A 454 -31.51 -22.84 -21.33
C PRO A 454 -31.21 -21.74 -20.30
N GLU A 455 -30.35 -20.83 -20.73
CA GLU A 455 -29.87 -19.67 -19.99
C GLU A 455 -31.03 -18.71 -19.70
N ARG A 456 -31.45 -18.64 -18.43
CA ARG A 456 -32.35 -17.58 -17.97
C ARG A 456 -31.57 -16.28 -17.88
N GLU A 457 -31.92 -15.31 -18.70
CA GLU A 457 -31.44 -13.92 -18.61
C GLU A 457 -31.70 -13.36 -17.20
N ILE A 458 -30.62 -13.08 -16.47
CA ILE A 458 -30.65 -12.33 -15.22
C ILE A 458 -30.33 -10.86 -15.57
N PRO A 459 -31.16 -9.87 -15.17
CA PRO A 459 -30.91 -8.47 -15.50
C PRO A 459 -29.60 -7.97 -14.89
N GLN A 460 -28.71 -7.42 -15.73
CA GLN A 460 -27.49 -6.72 -15.30
C GLN A 460 -27.86 -5.48 -14.46
N ARG A 461 -27.89 -5.62 -13.13
CA ARG A 461 -27.97 -4.49 -12.20
C ARG A 461 -26.58 -4.09 -11.74
N HIS A 462 -26.25 -2.82 -12.00
CA HIS A 462 -25.10 -2.02 -11.56
C HIS A 462 -24.14 -2.66 -10.54
N LEU A 463 -22.97 -3.09 -11.03
CA LEU A 463 -21.84 -3.55 -10.21
C LEU A 463 -20.97 -2.35 -9.78
N LEU A 464 -20.83 -2.17 -8.46
CA LEU A 464 -20.16 -1.05 -7.80
C LEU A 464 -18.62 -1.03 -7.98
N GLN A 465 -18.08 0.19 -8.00
CA GLN A 465 -16.79 0.60 -8.56
C GLN A 465 -15.55 0.46 -7.65
N ASN A 466 -15.64 -0.10 -6.44
CA ASN A 466 -14.50 -0.14 -5.49
C ASN A 466 -14.24 -1.51 -4.85
N SER A 467 -13.76 -2.46 -5.66
CA SER A 467 -13.10 -3.67 -5.15
C SER A 467 -11.68 -3.72 -5.69
N VAL A 468 -10.69 -3.94 -4.80
CA VAL A 468 -9.35 -4.34 -5.23
C VAL A 468 -9.50 -5.76 -5.78
N GLN A 469 -9.52 -5.86 -7.09
CA GLN A 469 -9.58 -7.11 -7.84
C GLN A 469 -8.15 -7.44 -8.24
N LEU A 470 -7.64 -8.58 -7.75
CA LEU A 470 -6.42 -9.14 -8.31
C LEU A 470 -6.83 -9.79 -9.64
N ILE A 471 -6.25 -9.33 -10.75
CA ILE A 471 -6.40 -9.95 -12.06
C ILE A 471 -5.08 -10.66 -12.34
N LEU A 472 -5.12 -11.98 -12.40
CA LEU A 472 -4.00 -12.82 -12.83
C LEU A 472 -4.08 -12.94 -14.34
N LEU A 473 -3.02 -12.53 -15.03
CA LEU A 473 -2.90 -12.62 -16.48
C LEU A 473 -1.92 -13.74 -16.79
N ASP A 474 -2.47 -14.90 -17.15
CA ASP A 474 -1.74 -16.01 -17.75
C ASP A 474 -1.81 -15.86 -19.28
N PRO A 475 -0.85 -16.37 -20.08
CA PRO A 475 -0.94 -16.34 -21.55
C PRO A 475 -2.30 -16.82 -22.10
N ASP A 476 -2.95 -17.77 -21.42
CA ASP A 476 -4.18 -18.41 -21.89
C ASP A 476 -5.43 -18.03 -21.09
N CYS A 477 -5.32 -17.28 -19.98
CA CYS A 477 -6.50 -16.88 -19.20
C CYS A 477 -6.37 -15.60 -18.36
N VAL A 478 -7.52 -14.98 -18.08
CA VAL A 478 -7.65 -13.82 -17.19
C VAL A 478 -8.49 -14.23 -15.97
N THR A 479 -7.84 -14.45 -14.82
CA THR A 479 -8.53 -14.89 -13.58
C THR A 479 -8.71 -13.75 -12.59
N LYS A 480 -9.93 -13.59 -12.07
CA LYS A 480 -10.31 -12.52 -11.12
C LYS A 480 -10.55 -13.07 -9.71
N ILE A 481 -9.76 -12.62 -8.74
CA ILE A 481 -9.85 -13.07 -7.34
C ILE A 481 -10.47 -11.96 -6.48
N ALA A 482 -11.48 -12.29 -5.67
CA ALA A 482 -12.20 -11.37 -4.78
C ALA A 482 -12.15 -11.84 -3.31
N LEU A 483 -11.71 -10.97 -2.39
CA LEU A 483 -11.52 -11.29 -0.97
C LEU A 483 -12.61 -10.64 -0.07
N ARG A 484 -13.16 -11.36 0.94
CA ARG A 484 -14.33 -10.95 1.77
C ARG A 484 -14.19 -11.19 3.30
N HIS A 485 -14.94 -10.39 4.11
CA HIS A 485 -15.49 -10.57 5.50
C HIS A 485 -15.04 -9.65 6.67
N ILE A 486 -15.93 -9.52 7.70
CA ILE A 486 -16.32 -8.36 8.58
C ILE A 486 -16.13 -8.59 10.09
N LEU A 487 -15.61 -7.61 10.91
CA LEU A 487 -15.67 -7.57 12.41
C LEU A 487 -15.67 -6.11 13.01
N SER A 488 -16.19 -5.92 14.26
CA SER A 488 -16.38 -4.65 15.05
C SER A 488 -16.18 -4.89 16.55
N ILE A 489 -15.41 -4.09 17.31
CA ILE A 489 -15.33 -4.03 18.80
C ILE A 489 -15.87 -2.66 19.29
N GLN A 490 -15.52 -2.07 20.44
CA GLN A 490 -16.26 -0.98 21.12
C GLN A 490 -16.46 0.35 20.35
N PRO A 491 -17.69 0.90 20.28
CA PRO A 491 -17.94 2.21 19.70
C PRO A 491 -17.47 3.40 20.56
N ARG A 492 -16.72 4.35 19.98
CA ARG A 492 -16.74 5.74 20.49
C ARG A 492 -18.19 6.25 20.51
N THR A 493 -18.50 7.16 21.42
CA THR A 493 -19.85 7.73 21.53
C THR A 493 -20.30 8.31 20.18
N ARG A 494 -21.57 8.07 19.83
CA ARG A 494 -22.15 8.43 18.52
C ARG A 494 -22.06 9.93 18.21
N SER A 495 -21.92 10.78 19.24
CA SER A 495 -21.73 12.22 19.14
C SER A 495 -20.34 12.60 18.60
N GLU A 496 -19.26 11.96 19.05
CA GLU A 496 -17.88 12.28 18.64
C GLU A 496 -17.52 11.78 17.23
N ILE A 497 -18.17 10.70 16.79
CA ILE A 497 -17.95 10.11 15.45
C ILE A 497 -18.47 11.02 14.34
N ARG A 498 -19.45 11.91 14.63
CA ARG A 498 -20.02 12.84 13.64
C ARG A 498 -19.18 14.08 13.38
N GLU A 499 -18.36 14.51 14.33
CA GLU A 499 -17.66 15.80 14.26
C GLU A 499 -16.21 15.68 13.78
N SER A 500 -15.61 14.48 13.81
CA SER A 500 -14.14 14.35 13.81
C SER A 500 -13.43 14.24 12.46
N GLY A 501 -14.09 14.36 11.30
CA GLY A 501 -13.37 14.65 10.04
C GLY A 501 -12.42 13.56 9.48
N HIS A 502 -12.08 12.54 10.26
CA HIS A 502 -11.00 11.59 9.96
C HIS A 502 -11.33 10.10 10.16
N ASP A 503 -10.58 9.29 9.43
CA ASP A 503 -10.58 7.82 9.30
C ASP A 503 -10.15 7.09 10.60
N GLN A 504 -10.60 7.54 11.76
CA GLN A 504 -10.19 6.98 13.04
C GLN A 504 -10.87 5.61 13.26
N SER A 505 -10.10 4.64 13.78
CA SER A 505 -10.69 3.40 14.27
C SER A 505 -11.65 3.75 15.40
N VAL A 506 -12.70 2.96 15.53
CA VAL A 506 -13.67 3.13 16.59
C VAL A 506 -13.09 2.66 17.95
N TYR A 507 -11.96 1.94 17.91
CA TYR A 507 -11.30 1.35 19.07
C TYR A 507 -10.10 2.18 19.49
N SER A 508 -9.88 2.30 20.80
CA SER A 508 -8.67 2.86 21.39
C SER A 508 -7.97 1.82 22.27
N GLY A 509 -6.87 2.23 22.88
CA GLY A 509 -6.02 1.32 23.65
C GLY A 509 -4.99 0.56 22.80
N LYS A 510 -3.98 0.08 23.51
CA LYS A 510 -2.90 -0.75 23.00
C LYS A 510 -2.77 -1.95 23.93
N ALA A 511 -2.72 -3.15 23.37
CA ALA A 511 -2.53 -4.36 24.16
C ALA A 511 -1.38 -5.21 23.62
N LEU A 512 -0.75 -5.95 24.51
CA LEU A 512 0.01 -7.14 24.19
C LEU A 512 -0.96 -8.30 23.96
N VAL A 513 -0.89 -8.94 22.81
CA VAL A 513 -1.79 -10.02 22.40
C VAL A 513 -1.02 -11.21 21.86
N ARG A 514 -1.70 -12.35 21.69
CA ARG A 514 -1.18 -13.52 20.97
C ARG A 514 -2.27 -14.22 20.17
N PHE A 515 -1.88 -15.06 19.22
CA PHE A 515 -2.82 -15.93 18.52
C PHE A 515 -3.10 -17.22 19.30
N GLU A 516 -4.34 -17.69 19.23
CA GLU A 516 -4.78 -18.95 19.85
C GLU A 516 -5.78 -19.70 18.97
N LEU A 517 -5.87 -21.02 19.15
CA LEU A 517 -6.93 -21.84 18.57
C LEU A 517 -8.10 -21.98 19.53
N VAL A 518 -9.31 -21.76 19.03
CA VAL A 518 -10.54 -21.85 19.82
C VAL A 518 -11.59 -22.69 19.10
N ASN A 519 -12.32 -23.50 19.87
CA ASN A 519 -13.48 -24.24 19.38
C ASN A 519 -14.72 -23.35 19.42
N VAL A 520 -15.35 -23.15 18.26
CA VAL A 520 -16.59 -22.39 18.16
C VAL A 520 -17.71 -23.30 17.67
N THR A 521 -18.70 -23.52 18.53
CA THR A 521 -19.95 -24.21 18.20
C THR A 521 -20.83 -23.28 17.36
N ARG A 522 -21.27 -23.74 16.20
CA ARG A 522 -22.18 -22.98 15.33
C ARG A 522 -23.64 -23.30 15.64
N LYS A 523 -24.57 -22.56 15.02
CA LYS A 523 -26.02 -22.81 15.08
C LYS A 523 -26.43 -24.25 14.72
N ASN A 524 -25.60 -24.98 13.97
CA ASN A 524 -25.83 -26.38 13.62
C ASN A 524 -25.15 -27.37 14.58
N ASN A 525 -24.67 -26.92 15.74
CA ASN A 525 -23.95 -27.71 16.74
C ASN A 525 -22.67 -28.41 16.23
N VAL A 526 -22.15 -28.01 15.07
CA VAL A 526 -20.87 -28.55 14.56
C VAL A 526 -19.72 -27.70 15.12
N PRO A 527 -18.81 -28.29 15.91
CA PRO A 527 -17.63 -27.59 16.40
C PRO A 527 -16.72 -27.22 15.22
N SER A 528 -16.11 -26.05 15.30
CA SER A 528 -15.21 -25.51 14.28
C SER A 528 -14.03 -24.87 14.98
N ILE A 529 -12.83 -25.40 14.76
CA ILE A 529 -11.58 -24.77 15.21
C ILE A 529 -11.39 -23.48 14.42
N ARG A 530 -11.02 -22.41 15.12
CA ARG A 530 -10.76 -21.10 14.53
C ARG A 530 -9.58 -20.42 15.20
N LEU A 531 -8.90 -19.57 14.45
CA LEU A 531 -7.87 -18.69 14.99
C LEU A 531 -8.54 -17.50 15.69
N ALA A 532 -8.15 -17.23 16.92
CA ALA A 532 -8.55 -16.08 17.73
C ALA A 532 -7.32 -15.28 18.17
N ILE A 533 -7.56 -14.12 18.77
CA ILE A 533 -6.54 -13.30 19.42
C ILE A 533 -6.89 -13.27 20.91
N ARG A 534 -5.93 -13.52 21.80
CA ARG A 534 -6.07 -13.31 23.24
C ARG A 534 -5.37 -12.02 23.66
N ILE A 535 -6.03 -11.23 24.49
CA ILE A 535 -5.41 -10.07 25.14
C ILE A 535 -4.68 -10.57 26.37
N LEU A 536 -3.37 -10.35 26.41
CA LEU A 536 -2.54 -10.75 27.54
C LEU A 536 -2.44 -9.62 28.55
N GLN A 537 -2.21 -8.40 28.07
CA GLN A 537 -2.01 -7.24 28.91
C GLN A 537 -2.37 -5.95 28.15
N TRP A 538 -3.00 -4.99 28.81
CA TRP A 538 -3.16 -3.63 28.29
C TRP A 538 -1.88 -2.82 28.53
N ILE A 539 -1.30 -2.29 27.46
CA ILE A 539 -0.18 -1.35 27.50
C ILE A 539 -0.72 0.07 27.70
N GLU A 540 -1.77 0.40 26.95
CA GLU A 540 -2.58 1.60 27.13
C GLU A 540 -4.03 1.10 27.20
N PRO A 541 -4.73 1.26 28.33
CA PRO A 541 -6.11 0.80 28.42
C PRO A 541 -6.98 1.54 27.38
N PRO A 542 -8.13 0.98 27.00
CA PRO A 542 -9.14 1.71 26.23
C PRO A 542 -9.54 2.98 26.98
N ASP A 543 -9.89 4.05 26.25
CA ASP A 543 -10.34 5.31 26.86
C ASP A 543 -11.58 5.05 27.74
N SER A 544 -11.48 5.30 29.04
CA SER A 544 -12.54 5.05 30.03
C SER A 544 -13.77 5.93 29.85
N ASP A 545 -13.63 7.04 29.12
CA ASP A 545 -14.69 8.04 28.95
C ASP A 545 -15.82 7.56 28.01
N ALA A 546 -15.62 6.41 27.36
CA ALA A 546 -16.62 5.78 26.50
C ALA A 546 -17.70 5.06 27.33
N SER A 547 -18.53 5.80 28.06
CA SER A 547 -19.82 5.39 28.66
C SER A 547 -19.80 4.09 29.48
N ASP A 548 -20.12 4.16 30.79
CA ASP A 548 -20.25 3.02 31.73
C ASP A 548 -21.13 1.83 31.26
N THR A 549 -21.82 1.97 30.13
CA THR A 549 -22.67 0.96 29.51
C THR A 549 -21.98 0.03 28.51
N LEU A 550 -20.72 0.30 28.12
CA LEU A 550 -20.02 -0.55 27.15
C LEU A 550 -19.22 -1.67 27.85
N PRO A 551 -19.31 -2.93 27.36
CA PRO A 551 -18.62 -4.04 27.97
C PRO A 551 -17.10 -3.86 27.82
N VAL A 552 -16.39 -3.82 28.95
CA VAL A 552 -14.93 -3.63 28.99
C VAL A 552 -14.23 -4.96 28.78
N GLN A 553 -13.39 -5.01 27.74
CA GLN A 553 -12.57 -6.17 27.44
C GLN A 553 -11.45 -6.32 28.48
N GLN A 554 -11.41 -7.48 29.16
CA GLN A 554 -10.45 -7.73 30.24
C GLN A 554 -9.17 -8.42 29.76
N GLU A 555 -8.09 -8.25 30.53
CA GLU A 555 -6.86 -9.02 30.34
C GLU A 555 -7.12 -10.51 30.53
N GLY A 556 -6.44 -11.34 29.76
CA GLY A 556 -6.66 -12.78 29.74
C GLY A 556 -7.87 -13.20 28.89
N GLU A 557 -8.74 -12.31 28.45
CA GLU A 557 -9.87 -12.70 27.59
C GLU A 557 -9.49 -12.79 26.10
N LEU A 558 -10.25 -13.60 25.37
CA LEU A 558 -10.21 -13.57 23.90
C LEU A 558 -10.78 -12.24 23.42
N LEU A 559 -10.17 -11.67 22.38
CA LEU A 559 -10.62 -10.47 21.71
C LEU A 559 -12.07 -10.69 21.27
N LYS A 560 -13.00 -9.95 21.86
CA LYS A 560 -14.41 -9.93 21.52
C LYS A 560 -14.66 -8.82 20.53
N LYS A 561 -15.73 -8.98 19.79
CA LYS A 561 -16.27 -8.05 18.83
C LYS A 561 -17.69 -7.71 19.30
N CYS A 562 -18.06 -6.45 19.35
CA CYS A 562 -19.39 -5.98 19.73
C CYS A 562 -20.19 -5.67 18.46
N ASP A 563 -21.38 -6.25 18.33
CA ASP A 563 -22.32 -5.85 17.28
C ASP A 563 -22.89 -4.46 17.63
N PRO A 564 -22.69 -3.41 16.81
CA PRO A 564 -23.12 -2.06 17.16
C PRO A 564 -24.64 -1.90 17.27
N LYS A 565 -25.43 -2.86 16.77
CA LYS A 565 -26.90 -2.80 16.83
C LYS A 565 -27.46 -3.51 18.05
N THR A 566 -26.94 -4.70 18.36
CA THR A 566 -27.47 -5.52 19.46
C THR A 566 -26.66 -5.39 20.75
N LEU A 567 -25.48 -4.75 20.67
CA LEU A 567 -24.46 -4.72 21.72
C LEU A 567 -23.98 -6.12 22.16
N GLU A 568 -24.32 -7.16 21.40
CA GLU A 568 -23.91 -8.53 21.70
C GLU A 568 -22.40 -8.70 21.43
N GLU A 569 -21.68 -9.17 22.45
CA GLU A 569 -20.27 -9.52 22.34
C GLU A 569 -20.09 -10.92 21.74
N ARG A 570 -19.18 -11.05 20.78
CA ARG A 570 -18.80 -12.34 20.18
C ARG A 570 -17.31 -12.43 20.04
N VAL A 571 -16.72 -13.59 20.32
CA VAL A 571 -15.29 -13.80 20.12
C VAL A 571 -14.90 -13.56 18.65
N TRP A 572 -13.89 -12.73 18.44
CA TRP A 572 -13.23 -12.55 17.16
C TRP A 572 -12.58 -13.85 16.73
N THR A 573 -12.97 -14.37 15.56
CA THR A 573 -12.39 -15.61 15.04
C THR A 573 -12.26 -15.60 13.53
N LYS A 574 -11.23 -16.28 13.02
CA LYS A 574 -10.98 -16.48 11.58
C LYS A 574 -11.22 -17.95 11.20
N LYS A 575 -12.22 -18.17 10.33
CA LYS A 575 -12.74 -19.50 9.93
C LYS A 575 -11.83 -20.30 8.98
N SER A 576 -10.94 -19.62 8.25
CA SER A 576 -10.14 -20.18 7.15
C SER A 576 -8.65 -19.96 7.37
N PHE A 577 -8.18 -20.10 8.62
CA PHE A 577 -6.77 -19.85 8.92
C PHE A 577 -5.83 -20.86 8.26
N VAL A 578 -6.29 -22.10 8.09
CA VAL A 578 -5.57 -23.15 7.37
C VAL A 578 -5.36 -22.85 5.88
N ASP A 579 -6.17 -21.96 5.29
CA ASP A 579 -6.10 -21.62 3.87
C ASP A 579 -5.00 -20.58 3.58
N PHE A 580 -4.59 -19.79 4.59
CA PHE A 580 -3.61 -18.71 4.41
C PHE A 580 -2.38 -18.80 5.33
N LEU A 581 -2.43 -19.61 6.38
CA LEU A 581 -1.23 -19.91 7.17
C LEU A 581 -0.49 -21.09 6.56
N PRO A 582 0.86 -21.06 6.53
CA PRO A 582 1.64 -22.22 6.15
C PRO A 582 1.36 -23.44 7.04
N PRO A 583 1.47 -24.67 6.51
CA PRO A 583 1.26 -25.89 7.30
C PRO A 583 2.08 -25.96 8.60
N ALA A 584 3.33 -25.49 8.58
CA ALA A 584 4.20 -25.47 9.77
C ALA A 584 3.60 -24.58 10.89
N SER A 585 3.25 -23.34 10.59
CA SER A 585 2.55 -22.43 11.52
C SER A 585 1.23 -23.00 12.03
N VAL A 586 0.47 -23.69 11.18
CA VAL A 586 -0.78 -24.37 11.59
C VAL A 586 -0.47 -25.48 12.59
N GLN A 587 0.55 -26.31 12.31
CA GLN A 587 0.96 -27.38 13.22
C GLN A 587 1.43 -26.83 14.56
N MET A 588 2.26 -25.77 14.56
CA MET A 588 2.69 -25.09 15.79
C MET A 588 1.52 -24.60 16.65
N LEU A 589 0.46 -24.09 16.01
CA LEU A 589 -0.77 -23.70 16.71
C LEU A 589 -1.51 -24.90 17.30
N PHE A 590 -1.56 -26.03 16.60
CA PHE A 590 -2.16 -27.25 17.14
C PHE A 590 -1.36 -27.82 18.31
N ASP A 591 -0.03 -27.89 18.18
CA ASP A 591 0.87 -28.40 19.21
C ASP A 591 0.81 -27.54 20.49
N ALA A 592 0.68 -26.22 20.33
CA ALA A 592 0.57 -25.29 21.47
C ALA A 592 -0.82 -25.33 22.15
N TYR A 593 -1.86 -25.78 21.45
CA TYR A 593 -3.25 -25.81 21.93
C TYR A 593 -3.91 -27.17 21.68
N PRO A 594 -3.40 -28.26 22.28
CA PRO A 594 -3.85 -29.63 22.02
C PRO A 594 -5.31 -29.85 22.46
N ASN A 595 -5.78 -29.16 23.51
CA ASN A 595 -7.17 -29.27 23.97
C ASN A 595 -8.21 -28.68 22.99
N SER A 596 -7.79 -28.14 21.84
CA SER A 596 -8.69 -27.78 20.75
C SER A 596 -9.15 -28.99 19.91
N GLU A 597 -8.61 -30.18 20.16
CA GLU A 597 -8.64 -31.38 19.32
C GLU A 597 -9.96 -32.16 19.13
N THR A 598 -11.13 -31.67 19.56
CA THR A 598 -12.39 -32.36 19.20
C THR A 598 -12.74 -32.32 17.69
N VAL A 599 -11.85 -31.80 16.83
CA VAL A 599 -11.95 -31.94 15.36
C VAL A 599 -10.65 -32.52 14.82
N THR A 600 -10.65 -33.83 14.58
CA THR A 600 -9.51 -34.59 14.04
C THR A 600 -8.95 -33.97 12.75
N LEU A 601 -7.63 -33.73 12.74
CA LEU A 601 -6.83 -33.20 11.62
C LEU A 601 -7.06 -33.95 10.29
N GLY A 602 -7.48 -35.21 10.35
CA GLY A 602 -7.84 -36.05 9.21
C GLY A 602 -8.92 -35.45 8.30
N ARG A 603 -9.86 -34.67 8.86
CA ARG A 603 -10.93 -34.04 8.07
C ARG A 603 -10.45 -32.81 7.28
N LEU A 604 -9.39 -32.14 7.74
CA LEU A 604 -8.78 -31.00 7.04
C LEU A 604 -7.88 -31.45 5.88
N LYS A 605 -7.16 -32.57 6.04
CA LYS A 605 -6.36 -33.17 4.95
C LYS A 605 -7.25 -33.74 3.84
N SER A 606 -8.38 -34.37 4.19
CA SER A 606 -9.34 -34.94 3.23
C SER A 606 -9.89 -33.89 2.23
N ASN A 607 -10.11 -32.64 2.66
CA ASN A 607 -10.59 -31.58 1.76
C ASN A 607 -9.52 -31.00 0.81
N ARG A 608 -8.23 -31.33 1.01
CA ARG A 608 -7.13 -30.84 0.16
C ARG A 608 -6.67 -31.88 -0.87
N VAL A 609 -6.79 -33.17 -0.55
CA VAL A 609 -6.37 -34.28 -1.42
C VAL A 609 -7.47 -34.71 -2.41
N SER A 610 -8.75 -34.55 -2.04
CA SER A 610 -9.91 -34.92 -2.87
C SER A 610 -10.13 -34.05 -4.13
N VAL A 611 -9.22 -33.10 -4.43
CA VAL A 611 -9.27 -32.31 -5.68
C VAL A 611 -8.15 -32.72 -6.66
N GLN A 612 -7.20 -33.57 -6.27
CA GLN A 612 -6.09 -33.97 -7.14
C GLN A 612 -5.99 -35.49 -7.44
N GLU A 613 -6.68 -36.37 -6.72
CA GLU A 613 -6.53 -37.83 -6.94
C GLU A 613 -7.70 -38.51 -7.67
N GLU A 614 -8.74 -37.78 -8.08
CA GLU A 614 -9.82 -38.35 -8.91
C GLU A 614 -9.59 -38.02 -10.40
N LYS A 615 -8.45 -38.51 -10.93
CA LYS A 615 -8.15 -38.68 -12.37
C LYS A 615 -6.78 -39.35 -12.51
N VAL A 616 -6.76 -40.67 -12.35
CA VAL A 616 -5.77 -41.57 -12.96
C VAL A 616 -6.53 -42.58 -13.79
#